data_AF-A0A958GM44-F1
#
_entry.id   AF-A0A958GM44-F1
#
_cell.length_a   1.000
_cell.length_b   1.000
_cell.length_c   1.000
_cell.angle_alpha   90.00
_cell.angle_beta   90.00
_cell.angle_gamma   90.00
#
_symmetry.space_group_name_H-M   'P 1'
#
loop_
_entity.id
_entity.type
_entity.pdbx_description
1 polymer ?
#
loop_
_entity_poly.entity_id
_entity_poly.type
_entity_poly.pdbx_seq_one_letter_code
_entity_poly.pdbx_strand_id
1 'polypeptide(L)'
;LLKSIPFQAVVYYAAKTIYPDRLEGCDFSTPRKLSKLFKPDEFIALTTLTYFFKIMKRGCKPDPFQLLMKNIGPSWVIAAAIGRALPKIGFADALLFGTLPNLAHCLFLGVNRKQFKSYRVHLRIRKIPYDLAYEEEHWGCNCLQVAVLLAQNLGLGRHYHDPIMLGLGAIDLESVTENDSLYAARLLQIWIDSLLETGEPPDMPHRGEFYPFASETDRLMVLAQEITREKDATYFFQRGRDDISETLSPELFKINTEASDLTPMMEEELMSGPALTDTEITELAEIAAEVEKENFDPFEAETELTEVNS
;
A
#
# COMPACT_ATOMS: atom_id res chain seq x y z
N LEU A 1 -14.99 -1.85 -2.77
CA LEU A 1 -13.80 -2.37 -2.05
C LEU A 1 -14.06 -2.62 -0.56
N LEU A 2 -14.53 -1.62 0.21
CA LEU A 2 -14.73 -1.73 1.67
C LEU A 2 -15.66 -2.86 2.16
N LYS A 3 -16.64 -3.29 1.36
CA LYS A 3 -17.51 -4.43 1.71
C LYS A 3 -16.81 -5.81 1.58
N SER A 4 -15.60 -5.85 1.02
CA SER A 4 -14.84 -7.09 0.82
C SER A 4 -14.12 -7.48 2.12
N ILE A 5 -14.44 -8.66 2.68
CA ILE A 5 -13.77 -9.18 3.90
C ILE A 5 -12.24 -9.22 3.74
N PRO A 6 -11.65 -9.70 2.62
CA PRO A 6 -10.20 -9.62 2.43
C PRO A 6 -9.64 -8.20 2.47
N PHE A 7 -10.40 -7.19 2.06
CA PHE A 7 -9.93 -5.80 2.15
C PHE A 7 -10.04 -5.27 3.59
N GLN A 8 -11.14 -5.59 4.29
CA GLN A 8 -11.29 -5.26 5.71
C GLN A 8 -10.17 -5.87 6.56
N ALA A 9 -9.74 -7.10 6.25
CA ALA A 9 -8.60 -7.73 6.91
C ALA A 9 -7.34 -6.87 6.79
N VAL A 10 -6.99 -6.45 5.58
CA VAL A 10 -5.81 -5.60 5.36
C VAL A 10 -5.91 -4.30 6.16
N VAL A 11 -7.06 -3.62 6.12
CA VAL A 11 -7.27 -2.35 6.84
C VAL A 11 -7.21 -2.54 8.36
N TYR A 12 -7.85 -3.58 8.88
CA TYR A 12 -7.85 -3.90 10.30
C TYR A 12 -6.44 -4.22 10.79
N TYR A 13 -5.70 -5.10 10.10
CA TYR A 13 -4.34 -5.44 10.52
C TYR A 13 -3.35 -4.29 10.30
N ALA A 14 -3.57 -3.44 9.29
CA ALA A 14 -2.80 -2.20 9.15
C ALA A 14 -3.04 -1.28 10.35
N ALA A 15 -4.29 -1.12 10.80
CA ALA A 15 -4.61 -0.32 11.97
C ALA A 15 -4.09 -0.95 13.25
N LYS A 16 -4.16 -2.28 13.39
CA LYS A 16 -3.61 -3.00 14.55
C LYS A 16 -2.11 -2.83 14.68
N THR A 17 -1.41 -2.84 13.54
CA THR A 17 0.05 -2.69 13.50
C THR A 17 0.46 -1.23 13.71
N ILE A 18 -0.19 -0.31 12.99
CA ILE A 18 0.27 1.08 12.91
C ILE A 18 -0.45 1.99 13.91
N TYR A 19 -1.68 1.70 14.30
CA TYR A 19 -2.52 2.52 15.18
C TYR A 19 -3.22 1.68 16.28
N PRO A 20 -2.47 0.88 17.06
CA PRO A 20 -3.07 -0.04 18.03
C PRO A 20 -4.03 0.67 19.00
N ASP A 21 -3.66 1.85 19.51
CA ASP A 21 -4.53 2.60 20.44
C ASP A 21 -5.85 3.03 19.83
N ARG A 22 -5.92 3.24 18.51
CA ARG A 22 -7.17 3.65 17.86
C ARG A 22 -8.16 2.49 17.77
N LEU A 23 -7.71 1.25 17.97
CA LEU A 23 -8.58 0.08 18.03
C LEU A 23 -9.22 -0.12 19.40
N GLU A 24 -8.64 0.43 20.47
CA GLU A 24 -9.18 0.28 21.81
C GLU A 24 -10.48 1.08 21.96
N GLY A 25 -11.54 0.42 22.44
CA GLY A 25 -12.83 1.06 22.72
C GLY A 25 -13.68 1.45 21.51
N CYS A 26 -13.22 1.18 20.28
CA CYS A 26 -13.97 1.50 19.07
C CYS A 26 -14.77 0.29 18.55
N ASP A 27 -16.01 0.53 18.15
CA ASP A 27 -16.84 -0.44 17.44
C ASP A 27 -16.51 -0.40 15.94
N PHE A 28 -16.01 -1.50 15.39
CA PHE A 28 -15.66 -1.65 13.97
C PHE A 28 -16.60 -2.58 13.20
N SER A 29 -17.81 -2.81 13.72
CA SER A 29 -18.85 -3.62 13.08
C SER A 29 -19.16 -3.22 11.63
N THR A 30 -18.81 -2.00 11.22
CA THR A 30 -19.00 -1.54 9.84
C THR A 30 -17.69 -1.13 9.17
N PRO A 31 -17.54 -1.40 7.85
CA PRO A 31 -16.35 -0.99 7.09
C PRO A 31 -16.10 0.52 7.10
N ARG A 32 -17.17 1.32 7.22
CA ARG A 32 -17.08 2.78 7.30
C ARG A 32 -16.44 3.25 8.60
N LYS A 33 -16.66 2.55 9.72
CA LYS A 33 -16.00 2.86 10.99
C LYS A 33 -14.52 2.49 10.91
N LEU A 34 -14.20 1.36 10.30
CA LEU A 34 -12.81 0.93 10.09
C LEU A 34 -12.01 1.90 9.22
N SER A 35 -12.59 2.45 8.15
CA SER A 35 -11.91 3.43 7.29
C SER A 35 -11.60 4.75 8.00
N LYS A 36 -12.36 5.11 9.05
CA LYS A 36 -12.11 6.34 9.83
C LYS A 36 -10.87 6.27 10.72
N LEU A 37 -10.26 5.09 10.85
CA LEU A 37 -8.99 4.92 11.57
C LEU A 37 -7.80 5.57 10.87
N PHE A 38 -7.94 5.84 9.59
CA PHE A 38 -6.91 6.43 8.74
C PHE A 38 -7.38 7.81 8.28
N LYS A 39 -6.43 8.73 8.10
CA LYS A 39 -6.73 9.97 7.39
C LYS A 39 -7.08 9.66 5.92
N PRO A 40 -7.77 10.56 5.20
CA PRO A 40 -8.18 10.30 3.82
C PRO A 40 -7.04 9.89 2.89
N ASP A 41 -5.91 10.59 2.96
CA ASP A 41 -4.67 10.32 2.20
C ASP A 41 -4.04 8.96 2.58
N GLU A 42 -3.95 8.67 3.87
CA GLU A 42 -3.46 7.38 4.39
C GLU A 42 -4.30 6.21 3.88
N PHE A 43 -5.62 6.37 3.88
CA PHE A 43 -6.56 5.36 3.43
C PHE A 43 -6.49 5.16 1.91
N ILE A 44 -6.29 6.24 1.14
CA ILE A 44 -6.07 6.16 -0.31
C ILE A 44 -4.78 5.38 -0.59
N ALA A 45 -3.67 5.72 0.04
CA ALA A 45 -2.40 5.00 -0.13
C ALA A 45 -2.54 3.50 0.19
N LEU A 46 -3.17 3.16 1.33
CA LEU A 46 -3.40 1.78 1.72
C LEU A 46 -4.29 1.03 0.71
N THR A 47 -5.35 1.68 0.22
CA THR A 47 -6.27 1.08 -0.77
C THR A 47 -5.55 0.80 -2.09
N THR A 48 -4.81 1.79 -2.57
CA THR A 48 -4.00 1.74 -3.80
C THR A 48 -2.99 0.60 -3.75
N LEU A 49 -2.20 0.52 -2.67
CA LEU A 49 -1.18 -0.52 -2.54
C LEU A 49 -1.80 -1.91 -2.35
N THR A 50 -2.95 -2.00 -1.67
CA THR A 50 -3.70 -3.26 -1.56
C THR A 50 -4.17 -3.75 -2.93
N TYR A 51 -4.61 -2.83 -3.79
CA TYR A 51 -5.02 -3.16 -5.16
C TYR A 51 -3.85 -3.72 -5.97
N PHE A 52 -2.70 -3.03 -6.00
CA PHE A 52 -1.52 -3.55 -6.69
C PHE A 52 -1.03 -4.86 -6.12
N PHE A 53 -0.94 -4.96 -4.79
CA PHE A 53 -0.51 -6.18 -4.14
C PHE A 53 -1.36 -7.39 -4.59
N LYS A 54 -2.68 -7.22 -4.68
CA LYS A 54 -3.59 -8.28 -5.17
C LYS A 54 -3.35 -8.62 -6.64
N ILE A 55 -3.12 -7.62 -7.50
CA ILE A 55 -2.83 -7.85 -8.93
C ILE A 55 -1.50 -8.58 -9.09
N MET A 56 -0.44 -8.08 -8.45
CA MET A 56 0.90 -8.67 -8.51
C MET A 56 0.91 -10.10 -7.95
N LYS A 57 0.21 -10.34 -6.84
CA LYS A 57 0.05 -11.68 -6.25
C LYS A 57 -0.59 -12.66 -7.22
N ARG A 58 -1.61 -12.24 -7.98
CA ARG A 58 -2.27 -13.09 -8.99
C ARG A 58 -1.36 -13.40 -10.18
N GLY A 59 -0.48 -12.47 -10.57
CA GLY A 59 0.50 -12.66 -11.64
C GLY A 59 1.67 -13.59 -11.27
N CYS A 60 1.87 -13.88 -9.98
CA CYS A 60 3.02 -14.65 -9.49
C CYS A 60 2.63 -16.06 -9.04
N LYS A 61 3.58 -17.00 -9.12
CA LYS A 61 3.43 -18.32 -8.46
C LYS A 61 3.51 -18.13 -6.93
N PRO A 62 2.77 -18.90 -6.12
CA PRO A 62 2.74 -18.76 -4.67
C PRO A 62 4.12 -18.81 -4.00
N ASP A 63 4.93 -19.83 -4.25
CA ASP A 63 6.20 -20.01 -3.50
C ASP A 63 7.23 -18.91 -3.81
N PRO A 64 7.52 -18.54 -5.09
CA PRO A 64 8.42 -17.44 -5.38
C PRO A 64 7.92 -16.11 -4.82
N PHE A 65 6.60 -15.89 -4.83
CA PHE A 65 5.98 -14.70 -4.28
C PHE A 65 6.14 -14.62 -2.77
N GLN A 66 5.82 -15.69 -2.04
CA GLN A 66 6.02 -15.75 -0.58
C GLN A 66 7.48 -15.48 -0.20
N LEU A 67 8.42 -16.05 -0.94
CA LEU A 67 9.84 -15.86 -0.68
C LEU A 67 10.31 -14.43 -0.99
N LEU A 68 9.75 -13.76 -2.00
CA LEU A 68 9.97 -12.34 -2.24
C LEU A 68 9.42 -11.53 -1.05
N MET A 69 8.18 -11.82 -0.66
CA MET A 69 7.49 -11.11 0.41
C MET A 69 8.16 -11.20 1.78
N LYS A 70 8.88 -12.29 2.08
CA LYS A 70 9.68 -12.38 3.31
C LYS A 70 10.79 -11.32 3.38
N ASN A 71 11.29 -10.83 2.24
CA ASN A 71 12.36 -9.83 2.21
C ASN A 71 11.81 -8.40 2.13
N ILE A 72 10.72 -8.18 1.39
CA ILE A 72 10.17 -6.84 1.17
C ILE A 72 9.08 -6.44 2.17
N GLY A 73 8.47 -7.44 2.81
CA GLY A 73 7.42 -7.22 3.78
C GLY A 73 7.85 -6.56 5.09
N PRO A 74 9.09 -6.68 5.57
CA PRO A 74 9.56 -5.81 6.66
C PRO A 74 9.51 -4.32 6.28
N SER A 75 9.99 -4.00 5.07
CA SER A 75 10.23 -2.62 4.62
C SER A 75 8.96 -1.78 4.57
N TRP A 76 7.84 -2.28 4.07
CA TRP A 76 6.61 -1.47 3.98
C TRP A 76 5.95 -1.15 5.34
N VAL A 77 6.18 -1.96 6.37
CA VAL A 77 5.59 -1.78 7.71
C VAL A 77 6.44 -0.76 8.45
N ILE A 78 7.76 -0.92 8.37
CA ILE A 78 8.72 0.07 8.85
C ILE A 78 8.50 1.41 8.15
N ALA A 79 8.29 1.43 6.82
CA ALA A 79 8.00 2.66 6.09
C ALA A 79 6.73 3.36 6.61
N ALA A 80 5.64 2.63 6.79
CA ALA A 80 4.41 3.17 7.38
C ALA A 80 4.65 3.74 8.80
N ALA A 81 5.40 3.04 9.63
CA ALA A 81 5.72 3.46 10.99
C ALA A 81 6.63 4.69 11.02
N ILE A 82 7.63 4.78 10.13
CA ILE A 82 8.47 5.97 9.93
C ILE A 82 7.58 7.14 9.50
N GLY A 83 6.68 6.97 8.53
CA GLY A 83 5.80 8.05 8.08
C GLY A 83 4.85 8.56 9.17
N ARG A 84 4.45 7.69 10.10
CA ARG A 84 3.70 8.09 11.30
C ARG A 84 4.59 8.88 12.28
N ALA A 85 5.82 8.41 12.51
CA ALA A 85 6.75 9.02 13.45
C ALA A 85 7.34 10.33 12.93
N LEU A 86 7.54 10.48 11.61
CA LEU A 86 8.11 11.63 10.92
C LEU A 86 7.01 12.32 10.09
N PRO A 87 6.26 13.28 10.67
CA PRO A 87 5.07 13.85 10.04
C PRO A 87 5.35 14.57 8.74
N LYS A 88 6.57 15.09 8.57
CA LYS A 88 6.99 15.81 7.38
C LYS A 88 7.22 14.88 6.17
N ILE A 89 7.45 13.59 6.43
CA ILE A 89 7.33 12.54 5.42
C ILE A 89 5.86 12.13 5.29
N GLY A 90 5.20 11.86 6.42
CA GLY A 90 3.80 11.46 6.44
C GLY A 90 3.59 9.98 6.07
N PHE A 91 2.52 9.39 6.61
CA PHE A 91 2.24 7.96 6.45
C PHE A 91 1.99 7.56 4.99
N ALA A 92 1.19 8.34 4.25
CA ALA A 92 0.80 8.00 2.87
C ALA A 92 2.03 7.93 1.95
N ASP A 93 2.87 8.96 1.99
CA ASP A 93 4.07 9.05 1.16
C ASP A 93 5.11 8.03 1.60
N ALA A 94 5.33 7.85 2.90
CA ALA A 94 6.26 6.83 3.38
C ALA A 94 5.84 5.42 2.93
N LEU A 95 4.55 5.10 3.06
CA LEU A 95 4.04 3.81 2.63
C LEU A 95 4.17 3.63 1.10
N LEU A 96 3.87 4.66 0.29
CA LEU A 96 4.03 4.61 -1.17
C LEU A 96 5.49 4.44 -1.58
N PHE A 97 6.38 5.29 -1.08
CA PHE A 97 7.82 5.26 -1.40
C PHE A 97 8.48 3.96 -0.95
N GLY A 98 8.17 3.48 0.26
CA GLY A 98 8.72 2.22 0.77
C GLY A 98 8.14 0.96 0.12
N THR A 99 7.01 1.06 -0.59
CA THR A 99 6.31 -0.12 -1.14
C THR A 99 6.38 -0.24 -2.66
N LEU A 100 6.27 0.84 -3.42
CA LEU A 100 6.16 0.78 -4.88
C LEU A 100 7.38 0.12 -5.57
N PRO A 101 8.65 0.43 -5.23
CA PRO A 101 9.81 -0.27 -5.79
C PRO A 101 9.79 -1.77 -5.50
N ASN A 102 9.34 -2.15 -4.30
CA ASN A 102 9.20 -3.54 -3.91
C ASN A 102 8.09 -4.27 -4.67
N LEU A 103 6.99 -3.59 -4.99
CA LEU A 103 5.95 -4.13 -5.86
C LEU A 103 6.41 -4.26 -7.31
N ALA A 104 7.27 -3.37 -7.80
CA ALA A 104 7.86 -3.47 -9.13
C ALA A 104 8.66 -4.78 -9.33
N HIS A 105 9.35 -5.27 -8.30
CA HIS A 105 10.02 -6.58 -8.35
C HIS A 105 9.07 -7.76 -8.57
N CYS A 106 7.79 -7.64 -8.18
CA CYS A 106 6.80 -8.66 -8.50
C CYS A 106 6.56 -8.77 -10.02
N LEU A 107 6.68 -7.66 -10.76
CA LEU A 107 6.58 -7.66 -12.21
C LEU A 107 7.79 -8.36 -12.84
N PHE A 108 9.00 -8.08 -12.35
CA PHE A 108 10.21 -8.79 -12.82
C PHE A 108 10.11 -10.30 -12.58
N LEU A 109 9.59 -10.71 -11.42
CA LEU A 109 9.29 -12.10 -11.11
C LEU A 109 8.23 -12.69 -12.04
N GLY A 110 7.17 -11.93 -12.35
CA GLY A 110 6.09 -12.34 -13.25
C GLY A 110 6.57 -12.58 -14.67
N VAL A 111 7.42 -11.68 -15.19
CA VAL A 111 7.94 -11.70 -16.57
C VAL A 111 9.00 -12.79 -16.76
N ASN A 112 10.04 -12.85 -15.91
CA ASN A 112 11.13 -13.81 -16.07
C ASN A 112 11.64 -14.36 -14.72
N ARG A 113 11.04 -15.47 -14.29
CA ARG A 113 11.36 -16.13 -13.00
C ARG A 113 12.79 -16.61 -12.87
N LYS A 114 13.36 -17.15 -13.96
CA LYS A 114 14.73 -17.69 -13.93
C LYS A 114 15.72 -16.55 -13.72
N GLN A 115 15.55 -15.46 -14.46
CA GLN A 115 16.37 -14.26 -14.33
C GLN A 115 16.21 -13.63 -12.94
N PHE A 116 14.97 -13.50 -12.46
CA PHE A 116 14.70 -12.94 -11.13
C PHE A 116 15.32 -13.78 -10.00
N LYS A 117 15.35 -15.11 -10.14
CA LYS A 117 16.06 -15.98 -9.18
C LYS A 117 17.56 -15.67 -9.15
N SER A 118 18.20 -15.53 -10.30
CA SER A 118 19.62 -15.13 -10.39
C SER A 118 19.86 -13.77 -9.79
N TYR A 119 18.99 -12.80 -10.07
CA TYR A 119 19.05 -11.46 -9.52
C TYR A 119 18.99 -11.44 -7.99
N ARG A 120 18.06 -12.20 -7.40
CA ARG A 120 18.00 -12.31 -5.93
C ARG A 120 19.26 -12.91 -5.31
N VAL A 121 19.89 -13.87 -5.99
CA VAL A 121 21.18 -14.41 -5.54
C VAL A 121 22.26 -13.34 -5.63
N HIS A 122 22.29 -12.56 -6.72
CA HIS A 122 23.19 -11.42 -6.91
C HIS A 122 23.06 -10.38 -5.80
N LEU A 123 21.83 -9.90 -5.52
CA LEU A 123 21.55 -8.95 -4.44
C LEU A 123 22.03 -9.46 -3.08
N ARG A 124 21.74 -10.74 -2.78
CA ARG A 124 22.18 -11.36 -1.51
C ARG A 124 23.69 -11.46 -1.39
N ILE A 125 24.40 -11.79 -2.47
CA ILE A 125 25.88 -11.86 -2.48
C ILE A 125 26.48 -10.47 -2.24
N ARG A 126 25.92 -9.45 -2.89
CA ARG A 126 26.40 -8.06 -2.80
C ARG A 126 25.93 -7.33 -1.54
N LYS A 127 24.95 -7.86 -0.83
CA LYS A 127 24.30 -7.22 0.34
C LYS A 127 23.78 -5.82 0.00
N ILE A 128 23.11 -5.70 -1.14
CA ILE A 128 22.45 -4.47 -1.58
C ILE A 128 20.96 -4.73 -1.78
N PRO A 129 20.08 -3.74 -1.50
CA PRO A 129 18.65 -3.92 -1.67
C PRO A 129 18.24 -3.97 -3.14
N TYR A 130 18.91 -3.17 -3.98
CA TYR A 130 18.66 -3.04 -5.41
C TYR A 130 19.98 -2.86 -6.18
N ASP A 131 20.02 -3.35 -7.42
CA ASP A 131 21.09 -3.06 -8.38
C ASP A 131 20.45 -2.57 -9.69
N LEU A 132 20.24 -1.25 -9.77
CA LEU A 132 19.47 -0.62 -10.85
C LEU A 132 20.11 -0.88 -12.23
N ALA A 133 21.45 -0.88 -12.30
CA ALA A 133 22.18 -1.15 -13.53
C ALA A 133 21.99 -2.61 -13.98
N TYR A 134 22.04 -3.57 -13.03
CA TYR A 134 21.74 -4.96 -13.32
C TYR A 134 20.29 -5.15 -13.80
N GLU A 135 19.34 -4.44 -13.20
CA GLU A 135 17.93 -4.47 -13.62
C GLU A 135 17.77 -3.94 -15.06
N GLU A 136 18.35 -2.79 -15.37
CA GLU A 136 18.32 -2.21 -16.72
C GLU A 136 18.94 -3.13 -17.78
N GLU A 137 20.07 -3.76 -17.47
CA GLU A 137 20.74 -4.70 -18.38
C GLU A 137 19.85 -5.90 -18.73
N HIS A 138 19.08 -6.42 -17.77
CA HIS A 138 18.37 -7.69 -17.93
C HIS A 138 16.87 -7.54 -18.23
N TRP A 139 16.25 -6.41 -17.90
CA TRP A 139 14.83 -6.12 -18.15
C TRP A 139 14.60 -4.89 -19.04
N GLY A 140 15.65 -4.14 -19.39
CA GLY A 140 15.53 -2.88 -20.12
C GLY A 140 14.95 -1.73 -19.30
N CYS A 141 14.72 -1.95 -17.99
CA CYS A 141 14.25 -0.95 -17.04
C CYS A 141 14.62 -1.37 -15.61
N ASN A 142 14.60 -0.41 -14.67
CA ASN A 142 14.80 -0.67 -13.24
C ASN A 142 13.51 -0.54 -12.41
N CYS A 143 13.56 -0.99 -11.16
CA CYS A 143 12.41 -1.03 -10.26
C CYS A 143 11.86 0.37 -9.94
N LEU A 144 12.69 1.41 -9.96
CA LEU A 144 12.27 2.81 -9.72
C LEU A 144 11.49 3.36 -10.91
N GLN A 145 11.93 3.10 -12.14
CA GLN A 145 11.21 3.47 -13.37
C GLN A 145 9.84 2.81 -13.40
N VAL A 146 9.77 1.52 -13.07
CA VAL A 146 8.50 0.79 -12.99
C VAL A 146 7.63 1.33 -11.85
N ALA A 147 8.20 1.63 -10.68
CA ALA A 147 7.47 2.23 -9.56
C ALA A 147 6.85 3.58 -9.92
N VAL A 148 7.56 4.43 -10.66
CA VAL A 148 7.04 5.68 -11.19
C VAL A 148 5.91 5.47 -12.18
N LEU A 149 6.03 4.51 -13.10
CA LEU A 149 4.95 4.18 -14.03
C LEU A 149 3.71 3.69 -13.28
N LEU A 150 3.89 2.87 -12.24
CA LEU A 150 2.79 2.45 -11.36
C LEU A 150 2.13 3.65 -10.67
N ALA A 151 2.93 4.59 -10.15
CA ALA A 151 2.42 5.82 -9.54
C ALA A 151 1.63 6.68 -10.54
N GLN A 152 2.19 6.93 -11.72
CA GLN A 152 1.57 7.72 -12.77
C GLN A 152 0.25 7.12 -13.27
N ASN A 153 0.19 5.79 -13.42
CA ASN A 153 -1.02 5.08 -13.85
C ASN A 153 -2.19 5.19 -12.84
N LEU A 154 -1.93 5.64 -11.62
CA LEU A 154 -2.96 5.93 -10.61
C LEU A 154 -3.40 7.39 -10.61
N GLY A 155 -2.82 8.21 -11.47
CA GLY A 155 -2.96 9.66 -11.40
C GLY A 155 -2.18 10.30 -10.25
N LEU A 156 -1.24 9.59 -9.61
CA LEU A 156 -0.29 10.23 -8.70
C LEU A 156 0.65 11.08 -9.56
N GLY A 157 0.46 12.40 -9.53
CA GLY A 157 1.12 13.35 -10.43
C GLY A 157 2.64 13.40 -10.25
N ARG A 158 3.28 14.38 -10.91
CA ARG A 158 4.74 14.57 -10.90
C ARG A 158 5.36 14.66 -9.51
N HIS A 159 4.57 15.00 -8.48
CA HIS A 159 4.99 15.00 -7.08
C HIS A 159 5.65 13.69 -6.63
N TYR A 160 5.26 12.55 -7.19
CA TYR A 160 5.83 11.23 -6.85
C TYR A 160 6.96 10.80 -7.79
N HIS A 161 7.11 11.45 -8.95
CA HIS A 161 8.12 11.06 -9.95
C HIS A 161 9.54 11.26 -9.43
N ASP A 162 9.91 12.51 -9.12
CA ASP A 162 11.28 12.86 -8.73
C ASP A 162 11.69 12.21 -7.39
N PRO A 163 10.84 12.18 -6.34
CA PRO A 163 11.20 11.51 -5.10
C PRO A 163 11.45 10.01 -5.26
N ILE A 164 10.69 9.32 -6.11
CA ILE A 164 10.92 7.88 -6.37
C ILE A 164 12.17 7.69 -7.22
N MET A 165 12.32 8.41 -8.34
CA MET A 165 13.43 8.20 -9.28
C MET A 165 14.78 8.61 -8.69
N LEU A 166 14.83 9.78 -8.07
CA LEU A 166 16.07 10.39 -7.59
C LEU A 166 16.28 10.08 -6.11
N GLY A 167 15.24 10.19 -5.30
CA GLY A 167 15.33 10.10 -3.82
C GLY A 167 15.58 8.70 -3.31
N LEU A 168 15.00 7.70 -3.96
CA LEU A 168 15.30 6.29 -3.67
C LEU A 168 16.54 5.79 -4.42
N GLY A 169 17.11 6.63 -5.29
CA GLY A 169 18.43 6.42 -5.89
C GLY A 169 19.57 6.67 -4.91
N ALA A 170 20.80 6.46 -5.39
CA ALA A 170 22.03 6.62 -4.59
C ALA A 170 22.51 8.08 -4.50
N ILE A 171 21.60 9.04 -4.28
CA ILE A 171 21.97 10.45 -4.07
C ILE A 171 22.38 10.70 -2.61
N ASP A 172 23.32 11.62 -2.38
CA ASP A 172 23.70 11.99 -1.03
C ASP A 172 22.63 12.90 -0.41
N LEU A 173 22.20 12.62 0.83
CA LEU A 173 21.12 13.39 1.47
C LEU A 173 21.47 14.88 1.60
N GLU A 174 22.73 15.20 1.89
CA GLU A 174 23.25 16.56 2.04
C GLU A 174 23.17 17.37 0.73
N SER A 175 23.19 16.70 -0.42
CA SER A 175 23.08 17.36 -1.74
C SER A 175 21.65 17.84 -2.05
N VAL A 176 20.66 17.35 -1.31
CA VAL A 176 19.25 17.72 -1.49
C VAL A 176 18.95 18.89 -0.57
N THR A 177 19.02 20.13 -1.08
CA THR A 177 18.84 21.35 -0.28
C THR A 177 17.45 21.98 -0.42
N GLU A 178 16.82 21.89 -1.59
CA GLU A 178 15.61 22.68 -1.90
C GLU A 178 14.33 21.86 -2.10
N ASN A 179 14.44 20.55 -2.34
CA ASN A 179 13.29 19.70 -2.63
C ASN A 179 12.93 18.80 -1.44
N ASP A 180 11.92 19.22 -0.67
CA ASP A 180 11.45 18.51 0.53
C ASP A 180 10.99 17.08 0.25
N SER A 181 10.24 16.84 -0.83
CA SER A 181 9.74 15.50 -1.15
C SER A 181 10.87 14.55 -1.54
N LEU A 182 11.85 15.06 -2.29
CA LEU A 182 13.05 14.32 -2.63
C LEU A 182 13.86 13.97 -1.37
N TYR A 183 14.03 14.95 -0.48
CA TYR A 183 14.71 14.79 0.80
C TYR A 183 13.98 13.75 1.68
N ALA A 184 12.65 13.83 1.75
CA ALA A 184 11.80 12.92 2.49
C ALA A 184 11.97 11.47 2.01
N ALA A 185 11.93 11.24 0.70
CA ALA A 185 12.11 9.90 0.13
C ALA A 185 13.52 9.34 0.41
N ARG A 186 14.56 10.16 0.29
CA ARG A 186 15.93 9.72 0.59
C ARG A 186 16.13 9.42 2.07
N LEU A 187 15.65 10.30 2.95
CA LEU A 187 15.73 10.11 4.39
C LEU A 187 14.94 8.85 4.81
N LEU A 188 13.74 8.65 4.25
CA LEU A 188 12.94 7.44 4.48
C LEU A 188 13.74 6.17 4.15
N GLN A 189 14.40 6.13 2.99
CA GLN A 189 15.20 4.97 2.59
C GLN A 189 16.32 4.68 3.59
N ILE A 190 17.06 5.72 4.02
CA ILE A 190 18.12 5.60 5.03
C ILE A 190 17.57 5.05 6.36
N TRP A 191 16.41 5.55 6.79
CA TRP A 191 15.74 5.06 8.00
C TRP A 191 15.28 3.60 7.88
N ILE A 192 14.69 3.22 6.75
CA ILE A 192 14.29 1.83 6.47
C ILE A 192 15.51 0.91 6.55
N ASP A 193 16.60 1.27 5.87
CA ASP A 193 17.82 0.47 5.85
C ASP A 193 18.44 0.34 7.25
N SER A 194 18.57 1.47 7.97
CA SER A 194 19.11 1.47 9.34
C SER A 194 18.30 0.58 10.28
N LEU A 195 16.96 0.71 10.28
CA LEU A 195 16.09 -0.06 11.17
C LEU A 195 16.05 -1.55 10.82
N LEU A 196 16.14 -1.91 9.53
CA LEU A 196 16.19 -3.31 9.12
C LEU A 196 17.53 -3.97 9.42
N GLU A 197 18.63 -3.24 9.30
CA GLU A 197 19.98 -3.77 9.51
C GLU A 197 20.38 -3.81 10.98
N THR A 198 20.07 -2.74 11.71
CA THR A 198 20.57 -2.53 13.08
C THR A 198 19.47 -2.55 14.14
N GLY A 199 18.22 -2.32 13.76
CA GLY A 199 17.11 -2.08 14.70
C GLY A 199 17.15 -0.70 15.36
N GLU A 200 18.09 0.16 14.95
CA GLU A 200 18.36 1.48 15.54
C GLU A 200 18.16 2.59 14.49
N PRO A 201 17.86 3.83 14.93
CA PRO A 201 17.72 4.96 14.02
C PRO A 201 19.08 5.31 13.40
N PRO A 202 19.11 5.92 12.21
CA PRO A 202 20.37 6.29 11.57
C PRO A 202 21.10 7.38 12.37
N ASP A 203 22.37 7.14 12.66
CA ASP A 203 23.25 8.11 13.33
C ASP A 203 23.81 9.12 12.31
N MET A 204 22.99 10.11 11.97
CA MET A 204 23.40 11.19 11.07
C MET A 204 22.67 12.51 11.38
N PRO A 205 23.31 13.67 11.17
CA PRO A 205 22.61 14.94 11.20
C PRO A 205 21.65 15.05 10.00
N HIS A 206 20.46 15.59 10.24
CA HIS A 206 19.51 15.92 9.19
C HIS A 206 18.68 17.14 9.59
N ARG A 207 17.85 17.65 8.68
CA ARG A 207 17.01 18.83 8.94
C ARG A 207 16.05 18.63 10.10
N GLY A 208 15.88 19.67 10.91
CA GLY A 208 15.12 19.67 12.17
C GLY A 208 13.66 19.24 12.02
N GLU A 209 13.01 19.67 10.94
CA GLU A 209 11.60 19.40 10.65
C GLU A 209 11.31 17.93 10.27
N PHE A 210 12.35 17.13 10.04
CA PHE A 210 12.25 15.70 9.75
C PHE A 210 12.57 14.81 10.95
N TYR A 211 12.79 15.37 12.14
CA TYR A 211 12.95 14.55 13.34
C TYR A 211 11.63 13.88 13.74
N PRO A 212 11.69 12.65 14.27
CA PRO A 212 10.51 11.95 14.72
C PRO A 212 9.86 12.66 15.91
N PHE A 213 8.55 12.52 16.05
CA PHE A 213 7.88 12.86 17.29
C PHE A 213 8.35 11.93 18.41
N ALA A 214 8.71 12.52 19.56
CA ALA A 214 9.18 11.78 20.72
C ALA A 214 8.19 10.67 21.14
N SER A 215 6.88 10.97 21.12
CA SER A 215 5.82 10.02 21.48
C SER A 215 5.66 8.83 20.52
N GLU A 216 6.16 8.94 19.29
CA GLU A 216 6.06 7.89 18.26
C GLU A 216 7.38 7.14 18.07
N THR A 217 8.50 7.70 18.55
CA THR A 217 9.84 7.12 18.38
C THR A 217 9.95 5.78 19.09
N ASP A 218 9.54 5.70 20.36
CA ASP A 218 9.59 4.46 21.14
C ASP A 218 8.80 3.33 20.47
N ARG A 219 7.64 3.67 19.89
CA ARG A 219 6.78 2.71 19.18
C ARG A 219 7.42 2.22 17.89
N LEU A 220 8.02 3.14 17.13
CA LEU A 220 8.78 2.78 15.93
C LEU A 220 9.93 1.83 16.27
N MET A 221 10.66 2.09 17.36
CA MET A 221 11.77 1.23 17.79
C MET A 221 11.29 -0.16 18.21
N VAL A 222 10.24 -0.25 19.04
CA VAL A 222 9.66 -1.53 19.45
C VAL A 222 9.21 -2.33 18.23
N LEU A 223 8.48 -1.70 17.31
CA LEU A 223 8.00 -2.35 16.09
C LEU A 223 9.16 -2.82 15.18
N ALA A 224 10.21 -2.00 15.02
CA ALA A 224 11.39 -2.38 14.24
C ALA A 224 12.10 -3.60 14.86
N GLN A 225 12.22 -3.63 16.19
CA GLN A 225 12.80 -4.77 16.90
C GLN A 225 11.94 -6.04 16.79
N GLU A 226 10.61 -5.91 16.84
CA GLU A 226 9.69 -7.04 16.63
C GLU A 226 9.82 -7.60 15.21
N ILE A 227 9.81 -6.73 14.18
CA ILE A 227 9.94 -7.12 12.77
C ILE A 227 11.29 -7.81 12.49
N THR A 228 12.38 -7.32 13.08
CA THR A 228 13.72 -7.92 12.89
C THR A 228 13.85 -9.26 13.63
N ARG A 229 13.15 -9.46 14.75
CA ARG A 229 13.13 -10.73 15.52
C ARG A 229 12.20 -11.78 14.91
N GLU A 230 11.01 -11.38 14.47
CA GLU A 230 10.00 -12.28 13.95
C GLU A 230 10.22 -12.60 12.46
N LYS A 231 10.79 -13.77 12.19
CA LYS A 231 11.00 -14.26 10.81
C LYS A 231 9.70 -14.54 10.02
N ASP A 232 8.54 -14.55 10.69
CA ASP A 232 7.22 -14.83 10.11
C ASP A 232 6.17 -13.77 10.47
N ALA A 233 6.58 -12.52 10.71
CA ALA A 233 5.65 -11.40 10.84
C ALA A 233 4.74 -11.35 9.60
N THR A 234 3.46 -11.72 9.77
CA THR A 234 2.51 -11.73 8.65
C THR A 234 2.01 -10.31 8.45
N TYR A 235 2.59 -9.67 7.45
CA TYR A 235 2.36 -8.28 7.10
C TYR A 235 0.91 -8.01 6.64
N PHE A 236 0.40 -6.83 6.95
CA PHE A 236 -1.04 -6.53 6.80
C PHE A 236 -1.59 -6.69 5.38
N PHE A 237 -0.82 -6.44 4.31
CA PHE A 237 -1.29 -6.68 2.93
C PHE A 237 -1.44 -8.17 2.58
N GLN A 238 -0.77 -9.07 3.29
CA GLN A 238 -0.91 -10.52 3.09
C GLN A 238 -2.20 -11.07 3.72
N ARG A 239 -2.81 -10.30 4.63
CA ARG A 239 -4.00 -10.71 5.37
C ARG A 239 -5.21 -10.83 4.45
N GLY A 240 -5.99 -11.87 4.69
CA GLY A 240 -7.14 -12.24 3.88
C GLY A 240 -8.35 -12.59 4.75
N ARG A 241 -9.29 -13.29 4.12
CA ARG A 241 -10.53 -13.73 4.79
C ARG A 241 -10.24 -14.63 6.00
N ASP A 242 -9.25 -15.50 5.88
CA ASP A 242 -8.94 -16.52 6.89
C ASP A 242 -8.29 -15.92 8.15
N ASP A 243 -7.84 -14.66 8.09
CA ASP A 243 -7.30 -13.91 9.22
C ASP A 243 -8.39 -13.16 10.02
N ILE A 244 -9.66 -13.25 9.60
CA ILE A 244 -10.78 -12.57 10.25
C ILE A 244 -11.66 -13.60 10.95
N SER A 245 -11.63 -13.57 12.29
CA SER A 245 -12.45 -14.39 13.17
C SER A 245 -12.64 -13.69 14.51
N GLU A 246 -13.60 -14.14 15.32
CA GLU A 246 -13.77 -13.65 16.69
C GLU A 246 -12.51 -13.84 17.54
N THR A 247 -11.72 -14.88 17.25
CA THR A 247 -10.49 -15.18 17.97
C THR A 247 -9.30 -14.31 17.54
N LEU A 248 -9.15 -14.03 16.25
CA LEU A 248 -7.99 -13.32 15.69
C LEU A 248 -8.22 -11.81 15.61
N SER A 249 -9.47 -11.40 15.42
CA SER A 249 -9.88 -10.01 15.23
C SER A 249 -11.14 -9.67 16.06
N PRO A 250 -11.10 -9.86 17.40
CA PRO A 250 -12.28 -9.72 18.26
C PRO A 250 -12.94 -8.34 18.15
N GLU A 251 -12.19 -7.28 17.90
CA GLU A 251 -12.70 -5.91 17.76
C GLU A 251 -13.65 -5.71 16.57
N LEU A 252 -13.57 -6.58 15.54
CA LEU A 252 -14.52 -6.57 14.42
C LEU A 252 -15.88 -7.20 14.77
N PHE A 253 -15.95 -7.98 15.85
CA PHE A 253 -17.14 -8.75 16.25
C PHE A 253 -17.77 -8.25 17.56
N LYS A 254 -17.20 -7.21 18.19
CA LYS A 254 -17.81 -6.54 19.34
C LYS A 254 -19.10 -5.87 18.87
N ILE A 255 -20.24 -6.54 19.07
CA ILE A 255 -21.55 -5.91 18.95
C ILE A 255 -21.66 -4.96 20.14
N ASN A 256 -21.64 -3.65 19.89
CA ASN A 256 -21.98 -2.67 20.92
C ASN A 256 -23.45 -2.89 21.30
N THR A 257 -23.68 -3.62 22.40
CA THR A 257 -25.01 -3.88 22.96
C THR A 257 -25.75 -2.58 23.27
N GLU A 258 -25.04 -1.47 23.49
CA GLU A 258 -25.61 -0.14 23.72
C GLU A 258 -26.26 0.50 22.47
N ALA A 259 -25.90 0.07 21.24
CA ALA A 259 -26.49 0.61 20.01
C ALA A 259 -27.81 -0.09 19.62
N SER A 260 -28.17 -1.18 20.30
CA SER A 260 -29.40 -1.95 20.01
C SER A 260 -30.69 -1.24 20.48
N ASP A 261 -30.58 -0.22 21.34
CA ASP A 261 -31.76 0.47 21.91
C ASP A 261 -32.24 1.67 21.07
N LEU A 262 -31.54 2.03 19.98
CA LEU A 262 -31.89 3.20 19.13
C LEU A 262 -32.38 2.83 17.72
N THR A 263 -32.29 1.56 17.33
CA THR A 263 -32.63 1.11 15.97
C THR A 263 -34.13 1.07 15.61
N PRO A 264 -35.11 0.93 16.53
CA PRO A 264 -36.51 0.81 16.08
C PRO A 264 -37.07 2.09 15.44
N MET A 265 -36.50 3.27 15.70
CA MET A 265 -37.07 4.54 15.22
C MET A 265 -36.63 4.93 13.80
N MET A 266 -35.44 4.52 13.34
CA MET A 266 -34.95 4.93 12.01
C MET A 266 -35.48 4.06 10.87
N GLU A 267 -35.82 2.78 11.10
CA GLU A 267 -36.39 1.92 10.05
C GLU A 267 -37.84 2.31 9.72
N GLU A 268 -38.60 2.85 10.67
CA GLU A 268 -39.98 3.30 10.43
C GLU A 268 -40.02 4.62 9.62
N GLU A 269 -39.06 5.53 9.81
CA GLU A 269 -38.95 6.76 9.00
C GLU A 269 -38.41 6.48 7.57
N LEU A 270 -37.42 5.60 7.39
CA LEU A 270 -36.87 5.28 6.07
C LEU A 270 -37.83 4.46 5.19
N MET A 271 -38.75 3.69 5.79
CA MET A 271 -39.76 2.93 5.07
C MET A 271 -41.04 3.73 4.78
N SER A 272 -41.10 5.01 5.21
CA SER A 272 -42.25 5.90 5.01
C SER A 272 -42.10 6.86 3.81
N GLY A 273 -41.03 6.71 3.02
CA GLY A 273 -40.87 7.45 1.77
C GLY A 273 -41.98 7.11 0.76
N PRO A 274 -42.44 8.07 -0.07
CA PRO A 274 -43.43 7.78 -1.10
C PRO A 274 -42.89 6.68 -2.02
N ALA A 275 -43.70 5.64 -2.22
CA ALA A 275 -43.37 4.57 -3.15
C ALA A 275 -43.14 5.19 -4.55
N LEU A 276 -42.03 4.80 -5.20
CA LEU A 276 -41.78 5.17 -6.58
C LEU A 276 -42.95 4.71 -7.45
N THR A 277 -43.42 5.58 -8.32
CA THR A 277 -44.44 5.25 -9.31
C THR A 277 -43.84 4.34 -10.38
N ASP A 278 -44.69 3.53 -11.03
CA ASP A 278 -44.25 2.65 -12.13
C ASP A 278 -43.53 3.41 -13.26
N THR A 279 -43.86 4.69 -13.45
CA THR A 279 -43.21 5.58 -14.41
C THR A 279 -41.78 5.91 -14.00
N GLU A 280 -41.54 6.26 -12.74
CA GLU A 280 -40.19 6.55 -12.22
C GLU A 280 -39.30 5.30 -12.23
N ILE A 281 -39.87 4.12 -11.98
CA ILE A 281 -39.15 2.84 -12.07
C ILE A 281 -38.73 2.57 -13.52
N THR A 282 -39.59 2.90 -14.49
CA THR A 282 -39.31 2.70 -15.92
C THR A 282 -38.21 3.66 -16.41
N GLU A 283 -38.28 4.94 -16.04
CA GLU A 283 -37.25 5.94 -16.39
C GLU A 283 -35.87 5.56 -15.82
N LEU A 284 -35.82 5.08 -14.56
CA LEU A 284 -34.56 4.61 -13.96
C LEU A 284 -33.99 3.37 -14.66
N ALA A 285 -34.84 2.49 -15.18
CA ALA A 285 -34.41 1.32 -15.93
C ALA A 285 -33.86 1.69 -17.32
N GLU A 286 -34.45 2.69 -17.99
CA GLU A 286 -33.97 3.20 -19.27
C GLU A 286 -32.60 3.89 -19.13
N ILE A 287 -32.42 4.71 -18.10
CA ILE A 287 -31.12 5.36 -17.81
C ILE A 287 -30.03 4.32 -17.53
N ALA A 288 -30.35 3.27 -16.76
CA ALA A 288 -29.39 2.19 -16.49
C ALA A 288 -28.98 1.44 -17.78
N ALA A 289 -29.93 1.23 -18.70
CA ALA A 289 -29.66 0.57 -19.98
C ALA A 289 -28.84 1.44 -20.96
N GLU A 290 -28.98 2.77 -20.93
CA GLU A 290 -28.12 3.68 -21.69
C GLU A 290 -26.68 3.70 -21.16
N VAL A 291 -26.51 3.73 -19.84
CA VAL A 291 -25.18 3.69 -19.20
C VAL A 291 -24.44 2.38 -19.48
N GLU A 292 -25.14 1.25 -19.59
CA GLU A 292 -24.52 -0.02 -20.00
C GLU A 292 -24.10 -0.03 -21.48
N LYS A 293 -24.83 0.67 -22.36
CA LYS A 293 -24.47 0.77 -23.79
C LYS A 293 -23.26 1.67 -24.03
N GLU A 294 -23.09 2.73 -23.26
CA GLU A 294 -21.94 3.63 -23.39
C GLU A 294 -20.64 3.05 -22.81
N ASN A 295 -20.72 2.03 -21.94
CA ASN A 295 -19.56 1.44 -21.28
C ASN A 295 -19.09 0.10 -21.89
N PHE A 296 -19.59 -0.29 -23.07
CA PHE A 296 -19.21 -1.53 -23.74
C PHE A 296 -18.61 -1.25 -25.12
N ASP A 297 -17.34 -0.84 -25.15
CA ASP A 297 -16.51 -0.87 -26.36
C ASP A 297 -15.40 -1.94 -26.21
N PRO A 298 -15.65 -3.18 -26.68
CA PRO A 298 -14.62 -4.20 -26.74
C PRO A 298 -13.96 -4.14 -28.13
N PHE A 299 -12.65 -3.84 -28.16
CA PHE A 299 -11.76 -4.02 -29.32
C PHE A 299 -11.86 -3.00 -30.48
N GLU A 300 -11.15 -1.88 -30.35
CA GLU A 300 -10.40 -1.28 -31.46
C GLU A 300 -8.89 -1.29 -31.12
N ALA A 301 -8.25 -2.45 -31.30
CA ALA A 301 -6.79 -2.57 -31.25
C ALA A 301 -6.29 -3.75 -32.09
N GLU A 302 -6.78 -3.90 -33.33
CA GLU A 302 -6.15 -4.79 -34.32
C GLU A 302 -6.32 -4.21 -35.73
N THR A 303 -5.49 -3.23 -36.12
CA THR A 303 -5.07 -3.03 -37.51
C THR A 303 -3.98 -1.97 -37.59
N GLU A 304 -2.72 -2.39 -37.73
CA GLU A 304 -1.66 -1.72 -38.52
C GLU A 304 -0.29 -2.38 -38.23
N LEU A 305 -0.09 -3.61 -38.72
CA LEU A 305 1.23 -4.21 -38.86
C LEU A 305 1.29 -5.09 -40.12
N THR A 306 1.04 -4.46 -41.27
CA THR A 306 1.49 -4.97 -42.57
C THR A 306 1.67 -3.77 -43.49
N GLU A 307 2.90 -3.26 -43.60
CA GLU A 307 3.51 -2.62 -44.79
C GLU A 307 4.68 -1.71 -44.40
N VAL A 308 5.80 -2.29 -43.93
CA VAL A 308 7.14 -1.72 -44.16
C VAL A 308 8.11 -2.87 -44.35
N ASN A 309 8.17 -3.38 -45.58
CA ASN A 309 9.33 -4.06 -46.16
C ASN A 309 9.13 -4.08 -47.68
N SER A 310 9.36 -2.91 -48.25
CA SER A 310 9.65 -2.66 -49.66
C SER A 310 10.83 -1.71 -49.76
#